data_AF-A0A953RHY7-F1
#
_entry.id   AF-A0A953RHY7-F1
#
_cell.length_a   1.000
_cell.length_b   1.000
_cell.length_c   1.000
_cell.angle_alpha   90.00
_cell.angle_beta   90.00
_cell.angle_gamma   90.00
#
_symmetry.space_group_name_H-M   'P 1'
#
loop_
_entity.id
_entity.type
_entity.pdbx_description
1 polymer ?
#
loop_
_entity_poly.entity_id
_entity_poly.type
_entity_poly.pdbx_seq_one_letter_code
_entity_poly.pdbx_strand_id
1 'polypeptide(L)'
;MCTVSWLQQPGGYHLLANRDEKRTRGRALAPAIRECGGVRYVAPIDSDFGGTWIAANEFGVSVCLLNGDAGTQKSFPSPRRSRGLLLRELAWEATGADCLLSLRQLDLSPYAPFVLLILEPDRPAILTEWNRERLTVDPAAQMPLTSSSFDSCGVRRFRVGEFARRASMAARVDPTLLYQFHASHGTGMDARADAYSPCMHREDAETVSFSWVVVTREEVRFLYSPSAPCRCSPCEQKLLARAA
;
A
#
# COMPACT_ATOMS: atom_id res chain seq x y z
N MET A 1 -2.97 5.03 3.29
CA MET A 1 -2.95 4.00 2.24
C MET A 1 -4.21 3.20 2.34
N CYS A 2 -5.04 3.28 1.31
CA CYS A 2 -6.46 3.00 1.45
C CYS A 2 -6.98 2.02 0.40
N THR A 3 -6.25 1.85 -0.71
CA THR A 3 -6.46 0.75 -1.67
C THR A 3 -5.11 0.22 -2.13
N VAL A 4 -4.93 -1.10 -2.13
CA VAL A 4 -3.74 -1.77 -2.64
C VAL A 4 -4.15 -2.96 -3.50
N SER A 5 -3.49 -3.13 -4.66
CA SER A 5 -3.60 -4.34 -5.48
C SER A 5 -2.23 -4.73 -6.00
N TRP A 6 -2.07 -6.00 -6.36
CA TRP A 6 -0.81 -6.51 -6.89
C TRP A 6 -1.02 -7.59 -7.93
N LEU A 7 -0.02 -7.81 -8.78
CA LEU A 7 -0.02 -8.89 -9.75
C LEU A 7 1.35 -9.55 -9.73
N GLN A 8 1.40 -10.83 -9.36
CA GLN A 8 2.61 -11.62 -9.46
C GLN A 8 2.90 -11.96 -10.93
N GLN A 9 4.18 -11.98 -11.29
CA GLN A 9 4.66 -12.41 -12.60
C GLN A 9 6.00 -13.15 -12.44
N PRO A 10 6.44 -13.93 -13.44
CA PRO A 10 7.73 -14.61 -13.35
C PRO A 10 8.87 -13.61 -13.08
N GLY A 11 9.61 -13.82 -11.99
CA GLY A 11 10.74 -12.98 -11.60
C GLY A 11 10.38 -11.60 -11.03
N GLY A 12 9.12 -11.35 -10.67
CA GLY A 12 8.74 -10.05 -10.13
C GLY A 12 7.24 -9.84 -9.91
N TYR A 13 6.82 -8.58 -9.80
CA TYR A 13 5.42 -8.22 -9.58
C TYR A 13 5.14 -6.75 -9.90
N HIS A 14 3.85 -6.43 -9.98
CA HIS A 14 3.35 -5.07 -9.91
C HIS A 14 2.64 -4.87 -8.56
N LEU A 15 2.87 -3.74 -7.90
CA LEU A 15 2.18 -3.31 -6.69
C LEU A 15 1.65 -1.89 -6.91
N LEU A 16 0.33 -1.71 -6.81
CA LEU A 16 -0.35 -0.45 -7.04
C LEU A 16 -1.08 0.00 -5.78
N ALA A 17 -1.02 1.30 -5.51
CA ALA A 17 -1.31 1.85 -4.20
C ALA A 17 -1.90 3.27 -4.28
N ASN A 18 -3.17 3.43 -3.85
CA ASN A 18 -3.79 4.74 -3.60
C ASN A 18 -3.62 5.15 -2.13
N ARG A 19 -3.12 6.37 -1.91
CA ARG A 19 -3.08 7.01 -0.59
C ARG A 19 -4.22 8.01 -0.48
N ASP A 20 -5.28 7.62 0.22
CA ASP A 20 -6.35 8.55 0.60
C ASP A 20 -5.97 9.24 1.91
N GLU A 21 -6.11 10.56 1.95
CA GLU A 21 -5.70 11.39 3.09
C GLU A 21 -6.50 12.70 3.17
N LYS A 22 -6.56 13.30 4.36
CA LYS A 22 -7.09 14.64 4.55
C LYS A 22 -6.32 15.67 3.74
N ARG A 23 -7.05 16.67 3.20
CA ARG A 23 -6.43 17.80 2.47
C ARG A 23 -5.48 18.64 3.32
N THR A 24 -5.65 18.59 4.64
CA THR A 24 -4.81 19.31 5.60
C THR A 24 -3.47 18.62 5.87
N ARG A 25 -3.28 17.37 5.43
CA ARG A 25 -1.98 16.68 5.57
C ARG A 25 -0.95 17.34 4.67
N GLY A 26 0.28 17.48 5.14
CA GLY A 26 1.37 17.93 4.29
C GLY A 26 1.55 17.04 3.07
N ARG A 27 1.99 17.65 1.97
CA ARG A 27 2.35 16.92 0.75
C ARG A 27 3.52 16.02 1.05
N ALA A 28 3.40 14.75 0.66
CA ALA A 28 4.49 13.82 0.79
C ALA A 28 5.68 14.23 -0.07
N LEU A 29 6.88 13.89 0.41
CA LEU A 29 8.08 13.95 -0.39
C LEU A 29 8.03 12.82 -1.43
N ALA A 30 8.38 13.20 -2.66
CA ALA A 30 8.57 12.30 -3.79
C ALA A 30 9.44 11.08 -3.44
N PRO A 31 9.24 9.93 -4.10
CA PRO A 31 10.10 8.77 -3.93
C PRO A 31 11.57 9.11 -4.17
N ALA A 32 12.41 8.73 -3.22
CA ALA A 32 13.86 8.85 -3.33
C ALA A 32 14.50 7.52 -2.96
N ILE A 33 15.63 7.23 -3.60
CA ILE A 33 16.50 6.12 -3.19
C ILE A 33 17.22 6.57 -1.91
N ARG A 34 17.17 5.71 -0.90
CA ARG A 34 17.77 5.90 0.41
C ARG A 34 18.50 4.64 0.78
N GLU A 35 19.41 4.75 1.73
CA GLU A 35 20.15 3.61 2.27
C GLU A 35 19.92 3.54 3.77
N CYS A 36 19.65 2.35 4.28
CA CYS A 36 19.60 2.09 5.71
C CYS A 36 19.92 0.62 5.99
N GLY A 37 20.68 0.35 7.05
CA GLY A 37 21.17 -1.01 7.31
C GLY A 37 22.07 -1.59 6.21
N GLY A 38 22.69 -0.74 5.40
CA GLY A 38 23.47 -1.17 4.21
C GLY A 38 22.61 -1.60 3.03
N VAL A 39 21.29 -1.39 3.08
CA VAL A 39 20.33 -1.77 2.04
C VAL A 39 19.71 -0.52 1.43
N ARG A 40 19.74 -0.46 0.10
CA ARG A 40 19.10 0.60 -0.68
C ARG A 40 17.63 0.28 -0.86
N TYR A 41 16.79 1.29 -0.66
CA TYR A 41 15.36 1.21 -0.87
C TYR A 41 14.80 2.51 -1.46
N VAL A 42 13.68 2.39 -2.17
CA VAL A 42 12.94 3.51 -2.73
C VAL A 42 11.59 3.63 -2.05
N ALA A 43 11.28 4.84 -1.57
CA ALA A 43 10.01 5.15 -0.92
C ALA A 43 9.70 6.66 -0.97
N PRO A 44 8.42 7.06 -1.11
CA PRO A 44 7.97 8.39 -0.74
C PRO A 44 8.01 8.55 0.79
N ILE A 45 7.98 9.79 1.28
CA ILE A 45 8.00 10.07 2.72
C ILE A 45 6.85 10.97 3.12
N ASP A 46 6.14 10.60 4.17
CA ASP A 46 5.14 11.44 4.82
C ASP A 46 5.84 12.63 5.50
N SER A 47 5.53 13.85 5.05
CA SER A 47 6.18 15.08 5.53
C SER A 47 5.96 15.35 7.02
N ASP A 48 4.82 14.90 7.55
CA ASP A 48 4.36 15.31 8.88
C ASP A 48 4.95 14.39 9.96
N PHE A 49 5.22 13.12 9.62
CA PHE A 49 5.68 12.11 10.59
C PHE A 49 6.98 11.40 10.16
N GLY A 50 7.55 11.71 9.00
CA GLY A 50 8.83 11.19 8.51
C GLY A 50 8.85 9.69 8.16
N GLY A 51 7.69 9.03 8.21
CA GLY A 51 7.53 7.61 7.85
C GLY A 51 7.20 7.41 6.37
N THR A 52 7.05 6.16 5.95
CA THR A 52 6.48 5.81 4.63
C THR A 52 5.28 4.88 4.80
N TRP A 53 4.46 4.76 3.76
CA TRP A 53 3.37 3.79 3.68
C TRP A 53 3.65 2.68 2.65
N ILE A 54 4.69 2.84 1.85
CA ILE A 54 5.12 1.90 0.82
C ILE A 54 6.64 2.03 0.61
N ALA A 55 7.34 0.91 0.51
CA ALA A 55 8.75 0.89 0.18
C ALA A 55 9.06 -0.36 -0.66
N ALA A 56 10.11 -0.28 -1.47
CA ALA A 56 10.67 -1.41 -2.20
C ALA A 56 12.20 -1.33 -2.15
N ASN A 57 12.87 -2.44 -1.87
CA ASN A 57 14.32 -2.47 -1.68
C ASN A 57 15.06 -3.16 -2.83
N GLU A 58 16.39 -3.11 -2.80
CA GLU A 58 17.23 -3.68 -3.85
C GLU A 58 17.16 -5.20 -3.94
N PHE A 59 16.65 -5.91 -2.93
CA PHE A 59 16.38 -7.35 -3.02
C PHE A 59 15.05 -7.65 -3.75
N GLY A 60 14.26 -6.62 -4.04
CA GLY A 60 12.94 -6.75 -4.65
C GLY A 60 11.84 -7.01 -3.63
N VAL A 61 12.11 -6.85 -2.33
CA VAL A 61 11.08 -6.92 -1.28
C VAL A 61 10.35 -5.59 -1.22
N SER A 62 9.01 -5.62 -1.33
CA SER A 62 8.15 -4.46 -1.08
C SER A 62 7.33 -4.67 0.17
N VAL A 63 7.22 -3.60 0.97
CA VAL A 63 6.31 -3.53 2.13
C VAL A 63 5.32 -2.39 1.90
N CYS A 64 4.04 -2.66 2.14
CA CYS A 64 2.97 -1.68 1.98
C CYS A 64 1.98 -1.77 3.14
N LEU A 65 1.71 -0.64 3.79
CA LEU A 65 0.88 -0.58 4.98
C LEU A 65 -0.51 -0.03 4.69
N LEU A 66 -1.55 -0.64 5.25
CA LEU A 66 -2.90 -0.09 5.34
C LEU A 66 -3.26 0.15 6.81
N ASN A 67 -4.24 1.03 7.02
CA ASN A 67 -4.82 1.19 8.35
C ASN A 67 -5.56 -0.09 8.75
N GLY A 68 -5.38 -0.56 9.99
CA GLY A 68 -6.20 -1.63 10.56
C GLY A 68 -7.58 -1.11 10.97
N ASP A 69 -8.53 -2.02 11.20
CA ASP A 69 -9.88 -1.63 11.59
C ASP A 69 -9.89 -0.92 12.96
N ALA A 70 -10.64 0.16 13.05
CA ALA A 70 -10.80 0.97 14.25
C ALA A 70 -11.93 0.46 15.16
N GLY A 71 -12.71 -0.54 14.73
CA GLY A 71 -13.86 -1.09 15.48
C GLY A 71 -13.56 -1.57 16.91
N THR A 72 -12.30 -1.78 17.25
CA THR A 72 -11.83 -2.19 18.59
C THR A 72 -11.27 -1.03 19.45
N GLN A 73 -11.22 0.21 18.94
CA GLN A 73 -10.39 1.27 19.53
C GLN A 73 -10.99 2.04 20.73
N LYS A 74 -12.16 1.67 21.26
CA LYS A 74 -12.81 2.48 22.32
C LYS A 74 -12.09 2.51 23.68
N SER A 75 -11.12 1.63 23.93
CA SER A 75 -10.47 1.48 25.26
C SER A 75 -8.95 1.64 25.28
N PHE A 76 -8.31 1.94 24.15
CA PHE A 76 -6.85 1.91 24.07
C PHE A 76 -6.24 3.32 24.04
N PRO A 77 -5.08 3.53 24.69
CA PRO A 77 -4.39 4.81 24.63
C PRO A 77 -4.02 5.19 23.19
N SER A 78 -3.88 6.50 22.96
CA SER A 78 -3.42 7.03 21.68
C SER A 78 -2.07 6.39 21.31
N PRO A 79 -1.90 5.96 20.04
CA PRO A 79 -0.65 5.38 19.58
C PRO A 79 0.49 6.37 19.78
N ARG A 80 1.64 5.86 20.23
CA ARG A 80 2.82 6.69 20.56
C ARG A 80 3.81 6.77 19.41
N ARG A 81 3.69 5.91 18.40
CA ARG A 81 4.58 5.88 17.23
C ARG A 81 3.81 5.80 15.91
N SER A 82 4.35 6.46 14.88
CA SER A 82 3.84 6.36 13.52
C SER A 82 4.18 5.00 12.93
N ARG A 83 3.17 4.30 12.41
CA ARG A 83 3.33 3.04 11.67
C ARG A 83 4.22 3.17 10.44
N GLY A 84 4.35 4.38 9.89
CA GLY A 84 5.24 4.58 8.75
C GLY A 84 6.72 4.55 9.10
N LEU A 85 7.09 4.70 10.38
CA LEU A 85 8.47 4.50 10.84
C LEU A 85 8.81 3.01 10.90
N LEU A 86 7.88 2.17 11.36
CA LEU A 86 8.01 0.72 11.31
C LEU A 86 8.31 0.23 9.88
N LEU A 87 7.64 0.77 8.86
CA LEU A 87 7.93 0.38 7.48
C LEU A 87 9.34 0.72 7.02
N ARG A 88 9.94 1.79 7.54
CA ARG A 88 11.33 2.12 7.23
C ARG A 88 12.29 1.11 7.85
N GLU A 89 11.97 0.60 9.04
CA GLU A 89 12.73 -0.45 9.71
C GLU A 89 12.62 -1.79 8.95
N LEU A 90 11.45 -2.12 8.41
CA LEU A 90 11.27 -3.35 7.62
C LEU A 90 11.82 -3.25 6.19
N ALA A 91 12.02 -2.03 5.67
CA ALA A 91 12.41 -1.82 4.28
C ALA A 91 13.82 -2.33 3.95
N TRP A 92 14.68 -2.59 4.93
CA TRP A 92 16.03 -3.12 4.70
C TRP A 92 16.14 -4.64 4.85
N GLU A 93 15.04 -5.35 5.08
CA GLU A 93 15.07 -6.81 5.21
C GLU A 93 15.24 -7.49 3.84
N ALA A 94 16.08 -8.52 3.77
CA ALA A 94 16.46 -9.14 2.50
C ALA A 94 15.36 -10.02 1.90
N THR A 95 14.52 -10.61 2.75
CA THR A 95 13.42 -11.49 2.33
C THR A 95 12.11 -11.12 3.02
N GLY A 96 10.99 -11.53 2.44
CA GLY A 96 9.69 -11.38 3.10
C GLY A 96 9.57 -12.19 4.39
N ALA A 97 10.32 -13.30 4.52
CA ALA A 97 10.42 -14.08 5.74
C ALA A 97 11.17 -13.31 6.85
N ASP A 98 12.23 -12.59 6.51
CA ASP A 98 12.97 -11.74 7.45
C ASP A 98 12.11 -10.57 7.91
N CYS A 99 11.37 -9.91 7.01
CA CYS A 99 10.36 -8.92 7.39
C CYS A 99 9.38 -9.46 8.45
N LEU A 100 8.88 -10.68 8.25
CA LEU A 100 7.94 -11.31 9.17
C LEU A 100 8.59 -11.67 10.51
N LEU A 101 9.84 -12.13 10.48
CA LEU A 101 10.61 -12.44 11.69
C LEU A 101 10.87 -11.18 12.51
N SER A 102 11.37 -10.11 11.87
CA SER A 102 11.60 -8.81 12.51
C SER A 102 10.30 -8.25 13.09
N LEU A 103 9.19 -8.32 12.34
CA LEU A 103 7.89 -7.85 12.82
C LEU A 103 7.40 -8.60 14.07
N ARG A 104 7.70 -9.90 14.20
CA ARG A 104 7.36 -10.72 15.39
C ARG A 104 8.23 -10.41 16.61
N GLN A 105 9.42 -9.88 16.41
CA GLN A 105 10.37 -9.56 17.48
C GLN A 105 10.19 -8.14 18.02
N LEU A 106 9.56 -7.24 17.25
CA LEU A 106 9.31 -5.86 17.64
C LEU A 106 8.19 -5.74 18.68
N ASP A 107 8.34 -4.81 19.61
CA ASP A 107 7.23 -4.36 20.44
C ASP A 107 6.24 -3.53 19.61
N LEU A 108 5.11 -4.13 19.26
CA LEU A 108 4.07 -3.50 18.47
C LEU A 108 3.08 -2.66 19.30
N SER A 109 3.16 -2.71 20.64
CA SER A 109 2.26 -1.98 21.54
C SER A 109 2.22 -0.45 21.32
N PRO A 110 3.28 0.24 20.86
CA PRO A 110 3.22 1.68 20.59
C PRO A 110 2.46 2.05 19.31
N TYR A 111 2.16 1.10 18.44
CA TYR A 111 1.56 1.34 17.12
C TYR A 111 0.04 1.13 17.13
N ALA A 112 -0.65 1.93 16.32
CA ALA A 112 -2.07 1.68 16.00
C ALA A 112 -2.24 0.39 15.19
N PRO A 113 -3.44 -0.22 15.15
CA PRO A 113 -3.71 -1.34 14.27
C PRO A 113 -3.31 -1.08 12.81
N PHE A 114 -2.79 -2.11 12.16
CA PHE A 114 -2.38 -2.03 10.76
C PHE A 114 -2.48 -3.38 10.07
N VAL A 115 -2.58 -3.30 8.75
CA VAL A 115 -2.41 -4.43 7.85
C VAL A 115 -1.14 -4.17 7.05
N LEU A 116 -0.25 -5.15 6.97
CA LEU A 116 1.00 -5.07 6.23
C LEU A 116 0.98 -6.11 5.11
N LEU A 117 1.12 -5.64 3.88
CA LEU A 117 1.38 -6.47 2.71
C LEU A 117 2.89 -6.52 2.48
N ILE A 118 3.42 -7.72 2.30
CA ILE A 118 4.82 -7.98 1.93
C ILE A 118 4.82 -8.75 0.62
N LEU A 119 5.57 -8.26 -0.36
CA LEU A 119 5.75 -8.89 -1.67
C LEU A 119 7.22 -9.16 -1.93
N GLU A 120 7.49 -10.33 -2.50
CA GLU A 120 8.82 -10.77 -2.92
C GLU A 120 8.66 -11.49 -4.28
N PRO A 121 9.64 -11.37 -5.20
CA PRO A 121 9.60 -12.07 -6.48
C PRO A 121 9.45 -13.58 -6.31
N ASP A 122 8.62 -14.20 -7.14
CA ASP A 122 8.41 -15.66 -7.17
C ASP A 122 7.91 -16.28 -5.84
N ARG A 123 7.40 -15.44 -4.92
CA ARG A 123 6.79 -15.86 -3.65
C ARG A 123 5.33 -15.41 -3.55
N PRO A 124 4.46 -16.17 -2.87
CA PRO A 124 3.12 -15.69 -2.52
C PRO A 124 3.19 -14.41 -1.69
N ALA A 125 2.17 -13.55 -1.81
CA ALA A 125 2.04 -12.38 -0.96
C ALA A 125 1.84 -12.80 0.50
N ILE A 126 2.54 -12.13 1.42
CA ILE A 126 2.35 -12.30 2.86
C ILE A 126 1.52 -11.12 3.36
N LEU A 127 0.41 -11.42 4.02
CA LEU A 127 -0.44 -10.42 4.65
C LEU A 127 -0.40 -10.62 6.17
N THR A 128 -0.04 -9.58 6.90
CA THR A 128 -0.07 -9.61 8.37
C THR A 128 -0.98 -8.52 8.91
N GLU A 129 -1.60 -8.79 10.05
CA GLU A 129 -2.47 -7.85 10.73
C GLU A 129 -2.09 -7.75 12.20
N TRP A 130 -1.85 -6.51 12.64
CA TRP A 130 -1.70 -6.17 14.05
C TRP A 130 -3.00 -5.51 14.52
N ASN A 131 -3.64 -6.11 15.53
CA ASN A 131 -4.92 -5.63 16.07
C ASN A 131 -4.82 -5.03 17.49
N ARG A 132 -3.60 -4.75 17.99
CA ARG A 132 -3.23 -4.37 19.37
C ARG A 132 -3.10 -5.49 20.40
N GLU A 133 -3.55 -6.69 20.09
CA GLU A 133 -3.44 -7.85 20.99
C GLU A 133 -2.52 -8.91 20.42
N ARG A 134 -2.64 -9.16 19.11
CA ARG A 134 -1.88 -10.18 18.41
C ARG A 134 -1.51 -9.75 17.01
N LEU A 135 -0.40 -10.29 16.54
CA LEU A 135 -0.01 -10.27 15.14
C LEU A 135 -0.48 -11.58 14.49
N THR A 136 -1.35 -11.48 13.49
CA THR A 136 -1.80 -12.63 12.69
C THR A 136 -1.21 -12.59 11.29
N VAL A 137 -1.02 -13.77 10.68
CA VAL A 137 -0.57 -13.92 9.30
C VAL A 137 -1.66 -14.62 8.52
N ASP A 138 -2.09 -14.03 7.41
CA ASP A 138 -3.03 -14.63 6.47
C ASP A 138 -2.23 -15.32 5.34
N PRO A 139 -2.34 -16.66 5.21
CA PRO A 139 -1.63 -17.42 4.20
C PRO A 139 -2.21 -17.25 2.77
N ALA A 140 -3.39 -16.64 2.63
CA ALA A 140 -4.12 -16.54 1.37
C ALA A 140 -4.55 -15.09 1.09
N ALA A 141 -3.58 -14.17 1.05
CA ALA A 141 -3.82 -12.77 0.77
C ALA A 141 -4.62 -12.55 -0.53
N GLN A 142 -5.77 -11.89 -0.43
CA GLN A 142 -6.62 -11.55 -1.57
C GLN A 142 -6.60 -10.05 -1.85
N MET A 143 -6.52 -9.69 -3.13
CA MET A 143 -6.64 -8.31 -3.58
C MET A 143 -8.08 -7.98 -4.03
N PRO A 144 -8.49 -6.70 -3.96
CA PRO A 144 -7.75 -5.56 -3.42
C PRO A 144 -7.83 -5.52 -1.89
N LEU A 145 -6.73 -5.07 -1.26
CA LEU A 145 -6.76 -4.66 0.14
C LEU A 145 -7.29 -3.24 0.24
N THR A 146 -8.13 -2.98 1.23
CA THR A 146 -8.75 -1.66 1.41
C THR A 146 -8.83 -1.30 2.88
N SER A 147 -8.73 0.00 3.18
CA SER A 147 -8.99 0.53 4.52
C SER A 147 -9.68 1.87 4.45
N SER A 148 -10.53 2.16 5.44
CA SER A 148 -11.25 3.43 5.56
C SER A 148 -11.60 3.70 7.01
N SER A 149 -11.41 4.95 7.44
CA SER A 149 -11.88 5.44 8.74
C SER A 149 -13.30 6.03 8.68
N PHE A 150 -13.92 6.09 7.49
CA PHE A 150 -15.27 6.60 7.29
C PHE A 150 -16.32 5.50 7.44
N ASP A 151 -16.19 4.45 6.64
CA ASP A 151 -17.05 3.26 6.64
C ASP A 151 -16.21 2.07 6.14
N SER A 152 -15.51 1.39 7.06
CA SER A 152 -14.57 0.31 6.70
C SER A 152 -15.27 -0.80 5.91
N CYS A 153 -16.43 -1.25 6.39
CA CYS A 153 -17.19 -2.34 5.77
C CYS A 153 -17.75 -1.94 4.41
N GLY A 154 -18.42 -0.79 4.31
CA GLY A 154 -19.04 -0.35 3.07
C GLY A 154 -18.03 0.02 1.99
N VAL A 155 -16.92 0.70 2.35
CA VAL A 155 -15.82 0.98 1.41
C VAL A 155 -15.20 -0.32 0.90
N ARG A 156 -14.92 -1.28 1.80
CA ARG A 156 -14.39 -2.59 1.41
C ARG A 156 -15.34 -3.30 0.46
N ARG A 157 -16.63 -3.38 0.79
CA ARG A 157 -17.64 -4.01 -0.06
C ARG A 157 -17.70 -3.37 -1.45
N PHE A 158 -17.71 -2.03 -1.53
CA PHE A 158 -17.75 -1.31 -2.79
C PHE A 158 -16.52 -1.57 -3.65
N ARG A 159 -15.32 -1.37 -3.09
CA ARG A 159 -14.04 -1.48 -3.82
C ARG A 159 -13.74 -2.92 -4.24
N VAL A 160 -14.04 -3.91 -3.41
CA VAL A 160 -13.92 -5.34 -3.78
C VAL A 160 -14.92 -5.70 -4.87
N GLY A 161 -16.17 -5.25 -4.78
CA GLY A 161 -17.19 -5.49 -5.80
C GLY A 161 -16.83 -4.84 -7.15
N GLU A 162 -16.33 -3.61 -7.13
CA GLU A 162 -15.83 -2.90 -8.31
C GLU A 162 -14.68 -3.66 -8.98
N PHE A 163 -13.71 -4.12 -8.18
CA PHE A 163 -12.60 -4.91 -8.70
C PHE A 163 -13.07 -6.22 -9.33
N ALA A 164 -13.93 -6.97 -8.63
CA ALA A 164 -14.48 -8.23 -9.11
C ALA A 164 -15.25 -8.06 -10.43
N ARG A 165 -16.04 -6.98 -10.55
CA ARG A 165 -16.77 -6.66 -11.79
C ARG A 165 -15.83 -6.39 -12.96
N ARG A 166 -14.77 -5.60 -12.74
CA ARG A 166 -13.74 -5.36 -13.77
C ARG A 166 -13.03 -6.63 -14.18
N ALA A 167 -12.63 -7.44 -13.20
CA ALA A 167 -11.96 -8.71 -13.44
C ALA A 167 -12.84 -9.69 -14.23
N SER A 168 -14.15 -9.74 -13.96
CA SER A 168 -15.08 -10.64 -14.69
C SER A 168 -15.35 -10.20 -16.13
N MET A 169 -15.18 -8.92 -16.46
CA MET A 169 -15.38 -8.40 -17.82
C MET A 169 -14.09 -8.43 -18.66
N ALA A 170 -12.94 -8.63 -18.04
CA ALA A 170 -11.65 -8.64 -18.70
C ALA A 170 -11.22 -10.06 -19.06
N ALA A 171 -10.48 -10.21 -20.16
CA ALA A 171 -9.89 -11.49 -20.54
C ALA A 171 -8.89 -12.01 -19.50
N ARG A 172 -8.19 -11.10 -18.81
CA ARG A 172 -7.26 -11.38 -17.72
C ARG A 172 -7.10 -10.16 -16.82
N VAL A 173 -6.66 -10.39 -15.59
CA VAL A 173 -6.16 -9.32 -14.72
C VAL A 173 -4.72 -9.01 -15.12
N ASP A 174 -4.50 -7.79 -15.60
CA ASP A 174 -3.19 -7.28 -15.99
C ASP A 174 -2.91 -5.91 -15.32
N PRO A 175 -1.69 -5.36 -15.44
CA PRO A 175 -1.37 -4.09 -14.79
C PRO A 175 -2.22 -2.91 -15.28
N THR A 176 -2.70 -2.95 -16.53
CA THR A 176 -3.60 -1.93 -17.09
C THR A 176 -4.94 -1.94 -16.36
N LEU A 177 -5.52 -3.14 -16.14
CA LEU A 177 -6.75 -3.29 -15.36
C LEU A 177 -6.57 -2.77 -13.93
N LEU A 178 -5.44 -3.09 -13.29
CA LEU A 178 -5.15 -2.61 -11.94
C LEU A 178 -5.09 -1.08 -11.92
N TYR A 179 -4.40 -0.45 -12.86
CA TYR A 179 -4.33 1.02 -12.95
C TYR A 179 -5.71 1.64 -13.16
N GLN A 180 -6.50 1.10 -14.10
CA GLN A 180 -7.87 1.57 -14.36
C GLN A 180 -8.77 1.43 -13.14
N PHE A 181 -8.60 0.37 -12.33
CA PHE A 181 -9.28 0.22 -11.06
C PHE A 181 -8.89 1.32 -10.06
N HIS A 182 -7.60 1.59 -9.88
CA HIS A 182 -7.14 2.66 -8.97
C HIS A 182 -7.55 4.05 -9.43
N ALA A 183 -7.73 4.27 -10.73
CA ALA A 183 -8.23 5.52 -11.30
C ALA A 183 -9.77 5.63 -11.33
N SER A 184 -10.50 4.61 -10.89
CA SER A 184 -11.96 4.58 -11.05
C SER A 184 -12.73 5.25 -9.90
N HIS A 185 -13.95 5.65 -10.25
CA HIS A 185 -14.99 6.09 -9.30
C HIS A 185 -16.15 5.10 -9.19
N GLY A 186 -15.95 3.84 -9.61
CA GLY A 186 -17.03 2.88 -9.87
C GLY A 186 -17.32 2.71 -11.36
N THR A 187 -18.37 1.94 -11.69
CA THR A 187 -18.90 1.81 -13.07
C THR A 187 -20.41 1.92 -13.11
N GLY A 188 -20.97 2.42 -14.21
CA GLY A 188 -22.43 2.47 -14.42
C GLY A 188 -23.12 3.42 -13.44
N MET A 189 -24.31 3.04 -12.95
CA MET A 189 -25.09 3.84 -11.99
C MET A 189 -24.42 4.00 -10.62
N ASP A 190 -23.44 3.17 -10.30
CA ASP A 190 -22.66 3.26 -9.06
C ASP A 190 -21.46 4.21 -9.16
N ALA A 191 -21.20 4.82 -10.33
CA ALA A 191 -20.07 5.71 -10.51
C ALA A 191 -20.25 7.03 -9.73
N ARG A 192 -19.44 7.22 -8.69
CA ARG A 192 -19.46 8.39 -7.81
C ARG A 192 -18.08 8.65 -7.23
N ALA A 193 -17.57 9.86 -7.42
CA ALA A 193 -16.31 10.31 -6.83
C ALA A 193 -16.54 10.69 -5.37
N ASP A 194 -16.72 9.69 -4.50
CA ASP A 194 -17.04 9.83 -3.08
C ASP A 194 -16.13 8.98 -2.17
N ALA A 195 -16.48 8.90 -0.88
CA ALA A 195 -15.76 8.12 0.14
C ALA A 195 -15.56 6.63 -0.19
N TYR A 196 -16.40 6.04 -1.05
CA TYR A 196 -16.41 4.62 -1.38
C TYR A 196 -15.52 4.28 -2.57
N SER A 197 -15.42 5.20 -3.53
CA SER A 197 -14.64 4.98 -4.74
C SER A 197 -13.17 4.62 -4.50
N PRO A 198 -12.54 3.79 -5.38
CA PRO A 198 -11.11 3.52 -5.33
C PRO A 198 -10.25 4.78 -5.44
N CYS A 199 -10.58 5.67 -6.39
CA CYS A 199 -10.02 7.02 -6.50
C CYS A 199 -10.94 7.99 -5.73
N MET A 200 -10.68 8.17 -4.45
CA MET A 200 -11.58 8.84 -3.52
C MET A 200 -11.51 10.37 -3.65
N HIS A 201 -12.66 11.04 -3.70
CA HIS A 201 -12.76 12.49 -3.55
C HIS A 201 -13.87 12.87 -2.57
N ARG A 202 -13.55 13.72 -1.60
CA ARG A 202 -14.49 14.35 -0.67
C ARG A 202 -14.15 15.83 -0.54
N GLU A 203 -14.87 16.57 0.28
CA GLU A 203 -14.55 17.96 0.62
C GLU A 203 -13.35 18.07 1.58
N ASP A 204 -13.18 17.12 2.48
CA ASP A 204 -12.15 17.15 3.53
C ASP A 204 -10.95 16.23 3.26
N ALA A 205 -11.08 15.30 2.32
CA ALA A 205 -10.06 14.29 2.00
C ALA A 205 -10.11 13.89 0.52
N GLU A 206 -9.01 13.34 -0.01
CA GLU A 206 -8.97 12.75 -1.35
C GLU A 206 -7.83 11.73 -1.50
N THR A 207 -7.81 10.98 -2.60
CA THR A 207 -6.61 10.27 -3.05
C THR A 207 -5.55 11.32 -3.41
N VAL A 208 -4.58 11.52 -2.52
CA VAL A 208 -3.54 12.55 -2.67
C VAL A 208 -2.33 12.08 -3.45
N SER A 209 -2.14 10.77 -3.59
CA SER A 209 -1.07 10.21 -4.39
C SER A 209 -1.34 8.78 -4.82
N PHE A 210 -0.73 8.39 -5.93
CA PHE A 210 -0.70 7.04 -6.44
C PHE A 210 0.74 6.54 -6.58
N SER A 211 0.99 5.30 -6.16
CA SER A 211 2.28 4.62 -6.30
C SER A 211 2.11 3.34 -7.10
N TRP A 212 3.04 3.11 -8.03
CA TRP A 212 3.11 1.86 -8.79
C TRP A 212 4.56 1.36 -8.79
N VAL A 213 4.79 0.31 -8.01
CA VAL A 213 6.08 -0.39 -7.97
C VAL A 213 6.05 -1.54 -8.97
N VAL A 214 7.05 -1.62 -9.83
CA VAL A 214 7.30 -2.73 -10.73
C VAL A 214 8.63 -3.34 -10.35
N VAL A 215 8.60 -4.60 -9.94
CA VAL A 215 9.80 -5.39 -9.66
C VAL A 215 10.00 -6.38 -10.79
N THR A 216 11.22 -6.47 -11.29
CA THR A 216 11.68 -7.47 -12.26
C THR A 216 12.89 -8.21 -11.68
N ARG A 217 13.53 -9.06 -12.47
CA ARG A 217 14.80 -9.71 -12.07
C ARG A 217 15.95 -8.73 -11.94
N GLU A 218 15.91 -7.61 -12.65
CA GLU A 218 17.03 -6.69 -12.79
C GLU A 218 16.86 -5.40 -11.99
N GLU A 219 15.62 -4.94 -11.83
CA GLU A 219 15.35 -3.63 -11.25
C GLU A 219 14.05 -3.56 -10.45
N VAL A 220 14.01 -2.57 -9.58
CA VAL A 220 12.81 -2.01 -8.95
C VAL A 220 12.55 -0.65 -9.56
N ARG A 221 11.42 -0.51 -10.24
CA ARG A 221 10.93 0.75 -10.80
C ARG A 221 9.79 1.27 -9.95
N PHE A 222 9.95 2.46 -9.39
CA PHE A 222 8.93 3.13 -8.61
C PHE A 222 8.35 4.29 -9.41
N LEU A 223 7.11 4.13 -9.88
CA LEU A 223 6.32 5.17 -10.55
C LEU A 223 5.43 5.87 -9.53
N TYR A 224 5.34 7.19 -9.61
CA TYR A 224 4.60 7.99 -8.62
C TYR A 224 3.86 9.16 -9.25
N SER A 225 2.68 9.43 -8.71
CA SER A 225 1.89 10.64 -8.99
C SER A 225 1.57 11.32 -7.66
N PRO A 226 1.99 12.58 -7.43
CA PRO A 226 1.60 13.37 -6.26
C PRO A 226 0.16 13.93 -6.40
N SER A 227 -0.73 13.16 -7.02
CA SER A 227 -2.12 13.49 -7.26
C SER A 227 -2.95 12.22 -7.47
N ALA A 228 -4.26 12.38 -7.52
CA ALA A 228 -5.20 11.31 -7.83
C ALA A 228 -4.95 10.74 -9.25
N PRO A 229 -4.97 9.40 -9.43
CA PRO A 229 -4.69 8.77 -10.72
C PRO A 229 -5.74 9.04 -11.80
N CYS A 230 -6.94 9.52 -11.43
CA CYS A 230 -7.94 10.00 -12.39
C CYS A 230 -7.63 11.39 -12.98
N ARG A 231 -6.72 12.15 -12.34
CA ARG A 231 -6.33 13.52 -12.76
C ARG A 231 -4.94 13.57 -13.36
N CYS A 232 -4.02 12.72 -12.91
CA CYS A 232 -2.63 12.75 -13.31
C CYS A 232 -2.03 11.35 -13.34
N SER A 233 -1.61 10.93 -14.53
CA SER A 233 -0.80 9.72 -14.70
C SER A 233 0.53 9.85 -13.95
N PRO A 234 1.17 8.72 -13.55
CA PRO A 234 2.49 8.76 -12.92
C PRO A 234 3.49 9.60 -13.73
N CYS A 235 4.03 10.63 -13.10
CA CYS A 235 4.93 11.61 -13.73
C CYS A 235 6.34 11.58 -13.13
N GLU A 236 6.52 10.91 -11.99
CA GLU A 236 7.81 10.72 -11.35
C GLU A 236 8.21 9.24 -11.39
N GLN A 237 9.50 9.00 -11.63
CA GLN A 237 10.06 7.65 -11.67
C GLN A 237 11.40 7.60 -10.94
N LYS A 238 11.62 6.49 -10.23
CA LYS A 238 12.92 6.07 -9.72
C LYS A 238 13.21 4.64 -10.15
N LEU A 239 14.49 4.39 -10.45
CA LEU A 239 15.01 3.08 -10.81
C LEU A 239 16.08 2.68 -9.80
N LEU A 240 15.91 1.52 -9.20
CA LEU A 240 16.86 0.91 -8.28
C LEU A 240 17.28 -0.44 -8.86
N ALA A 241 18.55 -0.58 -9.20
CA ALA A 241 19.10 -1.87 -9.63
C ALA A 241 18.98 -2.88 -8.49
N ARG A 242 18.58 -4.11 -8.81
CA ARG A 242 18.50 -5.18 -7.82
C ARG A 242 19.88 -5.69 -7.43
N ALA A 243 20.04 -6.02 -6.16
CA ALA A 243 21.15 -6.83 -5.69
C ALA A 243 20.92 -8.29 -6.13
N ALA A 244 22.01 -8.96 -6.50
CA ALA A 244 22.02 -10.36 -6.91
C ALA A 244 21.76 -11.30 -5.73
#